data_AF-A0A7J2TR00-F1
#
_entry.id   AF-A0A7J2TR00-F1
#
_cell.length_a   1.000
_cell.length_b   1.000
_cell.length_c   1.000
_cell.angle_alpha   90.00
_cell.angle_beta   90.00
_cell.angle_gamma   90.00
#
_symmetry.space_group_name_H-M   'P 1'
#
loop_
_entity.id
_entity.type
_entity.pdbx_description
1 polymer ?
#
loop_
_entity_poly.entity_id
_entity_poly.type
_entity_poly.pdbx_seq_one_letter_code
_entity_poly.pdbx_strand_id
1 'polypeptide(L)'
;MSELISPLVYQLGIGAIGGFICGYAIKKISKLIVILIGIFIIALIYLSTQGIININYQALWNTVAGWLGGAQQAASWLVGIISVLPFIGSFAVGFLLGFKLG
;
A
#
# COMPACT_ATOMS: atom_id res chain seq x y z
N MET A 1 -4.49 -17.23 34.04
CA MET A 1 -5.02 -15.98 33.44
C MET A 1 -3.90 -15.03 33.00
N SER A 2 -2.78 -14.92 33.73
CA SER A 2 -1.65 -14.01 33.45
C SER A 2 -0.73 -14.43 32.30
N GLU A 3 -0.65 -15.72 31.97
CA GLU A 3 0.28 -16.23 30.94
C GLU A 3 -0.15 -15.94 29.49
N LEU A 4 -1.42 -15.62 29.25
CA LEU A 4 -1.95 -15.32 27.91
C LEU A 4 -2.02 -13.82 27.61
N ILE A 5 -2.06 -12.97 28.65
CA ILE A 5 -2.21 -11.51 28.50
C ILE A 5 -0.89 -10.85 28.11
N SER A 6 0.22 -11.30 28.70
CA SER A 6 1.59 -10.85 28.37
C SER A 6 1.92 -10.98 26.88
N PRO A 7 1.79 -12.16 26.24
CA PRO A 7 2.14 -12.33 24.84
C PRO A 7 1.19 -11.56 23.89
N LEU A 8 -0.10 -11.45 24.23
CA LEU A 8 -1.06 -10.69 23.43
C LEU A 8 -0.76 -9.18 23.46
N VAL A 9 -0.48 -8.61 24.62
CA VAL A 9 -0.14 -7.17 24.73
C VAL A 9 1.16 -6.85 24.00
N TYR A 10 2.16 -7.73 24.10
CA TYR A 10 3.43 -7.57 23.39
C TYR A 10 3.24 -7.63 21.86
N GLN A 11 2.48 -8.61 21.38
CA GLN A 11 2.18 -8.79 19.95
C GLN A 11 1.31 -7.66 19.40
N LEU A 12 0.35 -7.16 20.18
CA LEU A 12 -0.46 -6.00 19.83
C LEU A 12 0.39 -4.73 19.76
N GLY A 13 1.24 -4.48 20.75
CA GLY A 13 2.10 -3.30 20.83
C GLY A 13 3.09 -3.22 19.68
N ILE A 14 3.79 -4.32 19.37
CA ILE A 14 4.74 -4.37 18.25
C ILE A 14 4.02 -4.22 16.91
N GLY A 15 2.86 -4.87 16.73
CA GLY A 15 2.04 -4.71 15.54
C GLY A 15 1.63 -3.25 15.33
N ALA A 16 1.11 -2.59 16.36
CA ALA A 16 0.67 -1.19 16.28
C ALA A 16 1.82 -0.22 15.99
N ILE A 17 2.95 -0.34 16.68
CA ILE A 17 4.11 0.53 16.46
C ILE A 17 4.70 0.30 15.06
N GLY A 18 4.85 -0.96 14.66
CA GLY A 18 5.33 -1.33 13.32
C GLY A 18 4.41 -0.81 12.22
N GLY A 19 3.09 -1.00 12.40
CA GLY A 19 2.06 -0.47 11.50
C GLY A 19 2.16 1.04 11.40
N PHE A 20 2.27 1.74 12.52
CA PHE A 20 2.39 3.20 12.57
C PHE A 20 3.58 3.74 11.79
N ILE A 21 4.76 3.16 12.02
CA ILE A 21 5.99 3.58 11.31
C ILE A 21 5.84 3.31 9.81
N CYS A 22 5.35 2.13 9.42
CA CYS A 22 5.11 1.78 8.02
C CYS A 22 4.10 2.73 7.35
N GLY A 23 2.95 2.99 7.99
CA GLY A 23 1.91 3.87 7.46
C GLY A 23 2.40 5.30 7.27
N TYR A 24 3.17 5.81 8.23
CA TYR A 24 3.78 7.14 8.16
C TYR A 24 4.81 7.24 7.02
N ALA A 25 5.69 6.25 6.90
CA ALA A 25 6.69 6.20 5.83
C ALA A 25 6.03 6.13 4.44
N ILE A 26 5.01 5.28 4.29
CA ILE A 26 4.29 5.09 3.02
C ILE A 26 3.63 6.39 2.56
N LYS A 27 3.00 7.17 3.45
CA LYS A 27 2.38 8.43 3.03
C LYS A 27 3.39 9.46 2.55
N LYS A 28 4.55 9.54 3.22
CA LYS A 28 5.62 10.45 2.82
C LYS A 28 6.21 10.09 1.46
N ILE A 29 6.41 8.80 1.21
CA ILE A 29 6.90 8.27 -0.07
C ILE A 29 5.84 8.41 -1.17
N SER A 30 4.57 8.17 -0.84
CA SER A 30 3.44 8.26 -1.78
C SER A 30 3.33 9.65 -2.40
N LYS A 31 3.51 10.74 -1.63
CA LYS A 31 3.52 12.11 -2.16
C LYS A 31 4.57 12.29 -3.27
N LEU A 32 5.79 11.78 -3.08
CA LEU A 32 6.86 11.87 -4.08
C LEU A 32 6.52 11.05 -5.34
N ILE A 33 6.01 9.83 -5.16
CA ILE A 33 5.64 8.94 -6.26
C ILE A 33 4.51 9.54 -7.10
N VAL A 34 3.49 10.11 -6.47
CA VAL A 34 2.34 10.74 -7.17
C VAL A 34 2.81 11.91 -8.03
N ILE A 35 3.72 12.74 -7.51
CA ILE A 35 4.30 13.86 -8.28
C ILE A 35 5.09 13.33 -9.47
N LEU A 36 5.93 12.31 -9.27
CA LEU A 36 6.75 11.73 -10.33
C LEU A 36 5.89 11.12 -11.44
N ILE A 37 4.84 10.37 -11.07
CA ILE A 37 3.89 9.78 -12.02
C ILE A 37 3.13 10.88 -12.78
N GLY A 38 2.69 11.93 -12.09
CA GLY A 38 1.98 13.06 -12.72
C GLY A 38 2.84 13.74 -13.78
N ILE A 39 4.10 14.05 -13.45
CA ILE A 39 5.05 14.64 -14.40
C ILE A 39 5.29 13.70 -15.59
N PHE A 40 5.45 12.41 -15.32
CA PHE A 40 5.66 11.41 -16.37
C PHE A 40 4.47 11.32 -17.34
N ILE A 41 3.23 11.33 -16.84
CA ILE A 41 2.02 11.33 -17.67
C ILE A 41 1.96 12.59 -18.52
N ILE A 42 2.24 13.77 -17.96
CA ILE A 42 2.24 15.04 -18.69
C ILE A 42 3.28 14.99 -19.83
N ALA A 43 4.49 14.47 -19.55
CA ALA A 43 5.52 14.31 -20.56
C ALA A 43 5.08 13.38 -21.70
N LEU A 44 4.44 12.25 -21.38
CA LEU A 44 3.91 11.32 -22.39
C LEU A 44 2.82 11.97 -23.26
N ILE A 45 1.88 12.69 -22.64
CA ILE A 45 0.83 13.42 -23.37
C ILE A 45 1.47 14.46 -24.31
N TYR A 46 2.45 15.22 -23.83
CA TYR A 46 3.18 16.18 -24.65
C TYR A 46 3.84 15.52 -25.87
N LEU A 47 4.61 14.44 -25.65
CA LEU A 47 5.22 13.66 -26.74
C LEU A 47 4.19 13.11 -27.72
N SER A 48 3.01 12.74 -27.23
CA SER A 48 1.91 12.26 -28.07
C SER A 48 1.28 13.37 -28.90
N THR A 49 1.08 14.57 -28.35
CA THR A 49 0.56 15.72 -29.10
C THR A 49 1.53 16.19 -30.19
N GLN A 50 2.84 16.03 -29.98
CA GLN A 50 3.87 16.31 -30.99
C GLN A 50 3.96 15.22 -32.08
N GLY A 51 3.18 14.15 -31.97
CA GLY A 51 3.23 13.01 -32.90
C GLY A 51 4.50 12.16 -32.80
N ILE A 52 5.32 12.36 -31.77
CA ILE A 52 6.56 11.60 -31.55
C ILE A 52 6.24 10.18 -31.07
N ILE A 53 5.17 10.03 -30.27
CA ILE A 53 4.75 8.74 -29.69
C ILE A 53 3.24 8.54 -29.89
N ASN A 54 2.83 7.33 -30.30
CA ASN A 54 1.42 6.93 -30.30
C ASN A 54 1.11 6.10 -29.05
N ILE A 55 0.17 6.55 -28.22
CA ILE A 55 -0.17 5.89 -26.95
C ILE A 55 -1.35 4.94 -27.18
N ASN A 56 -1.13 3.64 -26.99
CA ASN A 56 -2.21 2.66 -26.96
C ASN A 56 -2.88 2.64 -25.57
N TYR A 57 -3.94 3.41 -25.43
CA TYR A 57 -4.70 3.51 -24.18
C TYR A 57 -5.30 2.18 -23.72
N GLN A 58 -5.71 1.30 -24.64
CA GLN A 58 -6.29 0.01 -24.28
C GLN A 58 -5.26 -0.93 -23.65
N ALA A 59 -4.08 -1.03 -24.26
CA ALA A 59 -2.98 -1.80 -23.71
C ALA A 59 -2.53 -1.23 -22.36
N LEU A 60 -2.43 0.10 -22.25
CA LEU A 60 -2.08 0.80 -21.01
C LEU A 60 -3.06 0.43 -19.88
N TRP A 61 -4.37 0.54 -20.12
CA TRP A 61 -5.39 0.21 -19.14
C TRP A 61 -5.36 -1.26 -18.74
N ASN A 62 -5.17 -2.18 -19.68
CA ASN A 62 -5.07 -3.61 -19.38
C ASN A 62 -3.85 -3.92 -18.51
N THR A 63 -2.71 -3.29 -18.76
CA THR A 63 -1.51 -3.45 -17.92
C THR A 63 -1.74 -2.90 -16.51
N VAL A 64 -2.31 -1.71 -16.39
CA VAL A 64 -2.64 -1.11 -15.08
C VAL A 64 -3.64 -1.97 -14.32
N ALA A 65 -4.70 -2.43 -14.99
CA ALA A 65 -5.71 -3.31 -14.41
C ALA A 65 -5.13 -4.65 -13.96
N GLY A 66 -4.20 -5.24 -14.72
CA GLY A 66 -3.50 -6.46 -14.33
C GLY A 66 -2.62 -6.28 -13.08
N TRP A 67 -1.93 -5.14 -12.97
CA TRP A 67 -1.15 -4.80 -11.78
C TRP A 67 -2.02 -4.59 -10.55
N LEU A 68 -3.14 -3.88 -10.70
CA LEU A 68 -4.12 -3.70 -9.62
C LEU A 68 -4.82 -5.00 -9.24
N GLY A 69 -5.12 -5.87 -10.22
CA GLY A 69 -5.66 -7.21 -9.98
C GLY A 69 -4.72 -8.12 -9.18
N GLY A 70 -3.40 -7.94 -9.33
CA GLY A 70 -2.40 -8.61 -8.48
C GLY A 70 -2.51 -8.22 -7.00
N ALA A 71 -3.00 -7.01 -6.68
CA ALA A 71 -3.28 -6.61 -5.30
C ALA A 71 -4.45 -7.43 -4.69
N GLN A 72 -5.38 -7.91 -5.52
CA GLN A 72 -6.43 -8.84 -5.10
C GLN A 72 -5.86 -10.22 -4.72
N GLN A 73 -4.82 -10.67 -5.40
CA GLN A 73 -4.09 -11.90 -5.04
C GLN A 73 -3.26 -11.70 -3.77
N ALA A 74 -2.80 -10.47 -3.54
CA ALA A 74 -2.38 -10.00 -2.24
C ALA A 74 -3.57 -9.80 -1.23
N ALA A 75 -4.74 -10.37 -1.46
CA ALA A 75 -5.73 -10.60 -0.40
C ALA A 75 -5.84 -12.08 -0.06
N SER A 76 -5.58 -13.00 -1.01
CA SER A 76 -5.68 -14.44 -0.76
C SER A 76 -4.57 -14.98 0.16
N TRP A 77 -3.35 -14.45 0.08
CA TRP A 77 -2.29 -14.73 1.08
C TRP A 77 -2.65 -14.25 2.50
N LEU A 78 -3.46 -13.19 2.65
CA LEU A 78 -3.92 -12.70 3.97
C LEU A 78 -4.89 -13.70 4.62
N VAL A 79 -5.67 -14.42 3.80
CA VAL A 79 -6.53 -15.53 4.26
C VAL A 79 -5.70 -16.70 4.80
N GLY A 80 -4.41 -16.83 4.47
CA GLY A 80 -3.51 -17.81 5.10
C GLY A 80 -3.04 -17.44 6.51
N ILE A 81 -3.22 -16.18 6.94
CA ILE A 81 -2.63 -15.60 8.16
C ILE A 81 -3.67 -15.46 9.29
N ILE A 82 -4.81 -16.16 9.21
CA ILE A 82 -5.90 -16.12 10.20
C ILE A 82 -5.40 -16.44 11.62
N SER A 83 -4.30 -17.18 11.75
CA SER A 83 -3.65 -17.52 13.04
C SER A 83 -2.96 -16.34 13.75
N VAL A 84 -2.81 -15.16 13.11
CA VAL A 84 -2.13 -13.98 13.67
C VAL A 84 -3.07 -12.76 13.77
N LEU A 85 -4.37 -13.03 13.89
CA LEU A 85 -5.45 -12.04 14.02
C LEU A 85 -5.15 -10.86 14.96
N PRO A 86 -4.63 -11.07 16.19
CA PRO A 86 -4.30 -9.97 17.09
C PRO A 86 -3.26 -9.01 16.51
N PHE A 87 -2.19 -9.54 15.91
CA PHE A 87 -1.13 -8.73 15.30
C PHE A 87 -1.63 -7.94 14.08
N ILE A 88 -2.40 -8.57 13.19
CA ILE A 88 -2.95 -7.88 12.01
C ILE A 88 -3.92 -6.78 12.43
N GLY A 89 -4.75 -7.04 13.43
CA GLY A 89 -5.66 -6.05 13.99
C GLY A 89 -4.93 -4.82 14.52
N SER A 90 -3.90 -5.02 15.36
CA SER A 90 -3.13 -3.88 15.87
C SER A 90 -2.28 -3.21 14.82
N PHE A 91 -1.69 -3.97 13.89
CA PHE A 91 -0.93 -3.43 12.77
C PHE A 91 -1.80 -2.58 11.86
N ALA A 92 -2.99 -3.03 11.49
CA ALA A 92 -3.91 -2.26 10.65
C ALA A 92 -4.32 -0.95 11.34
N VAL A 93 -4.64 -0.99 12.64
CA VAL A 93 -4.97 0.22 13.41
C VAL A 93 -3.77 1.17 13.48
N GLY A 94 -2.58 0.66 13.82
CA GLY A 94 -1.35 1.44 13.83
C GLY A 94 -1.04 2.04 12.46
N PHE A 95 -1.17 1.26 11.40
CA PHE A 95 -0.95 1.65 10.01
C PHE A 95 -1.89 2.77 9.57
N LEU A 96 -3.19 2.64 9.82
CA LEU A 96 -4.16 3.68 9.47
C LEU A 96 -3.87 4.98 10.22
N LEU A 97 -3.48 4.91 11.49
CA LEU A 97 -3.09 6.08 12.27
C LEU A 97 -1.80 6.72 11.74
N GLY A 98 -0.77 5.92 11.47
CA GLY A 98 0.48 6.39 10.88
C GLY A 98 0.27 7.01 9.51
N PHE A 99 -0.57 6.39 8.69
CA PHE A 99 -0.98 6.92 7.38
C PHE A 99 -1.85 8.17 7.52
N LYS A 100 -2.65 8.33 8.57
CA LYS A 100 -3.39 9.59 8.78
C LYS A 100 -2.43 10.74 9.14
N LEU A 101 -1.40 10.46 9.93
CA LEU A 101 -0.45 11.47 10.44
C LEU A 101 0.74 11.80 9.52
N GLY A 102 1.12 10.91 8.58
CA GLY A 102 2.13 11.22 7.53
C GLY A 102 1.66 12.22 6.46
#